data_AF-A0A0S9DBE6-F1
#
_entry.id   AF-A0A0S9DBE6-F1
#
_cell.length_a   1.000
_cell.length_b   1.000
_cell.length_c   1.000
_cell.angle_alpha   90.00
_cell.angle_beta   90.00
_cell.angle_gamma   90.00
#
_symmetry.space_group_name_H-M   'P 1'
#
loop_
_entity.id
_entity.type
_entity.pdbx_description
1 polymer ?
#
loop_
_entity_poly.entity_id
_entity_poly.type
_entity_poly.pdbx_seq_one_letter_code
_entity_poly.pdbx_strand_id
1 'polypeptide(L)'
;MHPVPVAPDDGSDIAVFLIAYELASGQPVGCGGLRLIGAAAEVTDVYVVPYARWSGIARAITEELTSWARVHGIASVGPDGALAGLDALRL
;
A
#
# COMPACT_ATOMS: atom_id res chain seq x y z
N MET A 1 -6.77 9.04 -27.94
CA MET A 1 -6.63 8.45 -26.60
C MET A 1 -7.98 8.57 -25.91
N HIS A 2 -8.74 7.49 -25.79
CA HIS A 2 -10.00 7.52 -25.03
C HIS A 2 -9.63 7.41 -23.54
N PRO A 3 -10.11 8.29 -22.64
CA PRO A 3 -9.89 8.10 -21.21
C PRO A 3 -10.57 6.80 -20.78
N VAL A 4 -9.82 5.91 -20.12
CA VAL A 4 -10.42 4.76 -19.43
C VAL A 4 -11.25 5.34 -18.28
N PRO A 5 -12.53 4.97 -18.14
CA PRO A 5 -13.32 5.40 -16.99
C PRO A 5 -12.68 4.83 -15.72
N VAL A 6 -12.15 5.72 -14.89
CA VAL A 6 -11.70 5.43 -13.53
C VAL A 6 -12.93 5.45 -12.64
N ALA A 7 -13.21 4.33 -11.97
CA ALA A 7 -14.22 4.27 -10.92
C ALA A 7 -13.92 5.33 -9.83
N PRO A 8 -14.93 5.91 -9.18
CA PRO A 8 -14.71 6.89 -8.12
C PRO A 8 -13.83 6.28 -7.01
N ASP A 9 -12.73 6.94 -6.69
CA ASP A 9 -11.85 6.56 -5.58
C ASP A 9 -12.40 7.16 -4.27
N ASP A 10 -13.44 6.52 -3.73
CA ASP A 10 -14.10 6.93 -2.48
C ASP A 10 -13.48 6.31 -1.22
N GLY A 11 -12.42 5.51 -1.40
CA GLY A 11 -11.68 4.85 -0.33
C GLY A 11 -12.40 3.65 0.28
N SER A 12 -13.52 3.21 -0.27
CA SER A 12 -14.29 2.07 0.26
C SER A 12 -13.51 0.75 0.26
N ASP A 13 -12.55 0.60 -0.66
CA ASP A 13 -11.67 -0.57 -0.75
C ASP A 13 -10.40 -0.48 0.11
N ILE A 14 -10.21 0.59 0.88
CA ILE A 14 -9.03 0.73 1.77
C ILE A 14 -9.24 -0.11 3.03
N ALA A 15 -8.43 -1.16 3.19
CA ALA A 15 -8.46 -2.04 4.35
C ALA A 15 -7.77 -1.44 5.58
N VAL A 16 -6.62 -0.79 5.38
CA VAL A 16 -5.87 -0.14 6.45
C VAL A 16 -5.09 1.05 5.90
N PHE A 17 -4.94 2.09 6.72
CA PHE A 17 -4.11 3.26 6.43
C PHE A 17 -3.21 3.55 7.63
N LEU A 18 -1.90 3.64 7.38
CA LEU A 18 -0.89 3.88 8.40
C LEU A 18 -0.33 5.30 8.29
N ILE A 19 -0.01 5.89 9.45
CA ILE A 19 0.74 7.13 9.57
C ILE A 19 1.99 6.84 10.39
N ALA A 20 3.15 7.14 9.83
CA ALA A 20 4.43 7.04 10.50
C ALA A 20 4.75 8.36 11.22
N TYR A 21 5.08 8.27 12.51
CA TYR A 21 5.45 9.40 13.34
C TYR A 21 6.93 9.33 13.72
N GLU A 22 7.58 10.50 13.78
CA GLU A 22 8.91 10.66 14.36
C GLU A 22 8.80 10.65 15.88
N LEU A 23 9.59 9.82 16.56
CA LEU A 23 9.41 9.53 17.99
C LEU A 23 9.77 10.71 18.91
N ALA A 24 10.79 11.50 18.56
CA ALA A 24 11.28 12.61 19.36
C ALA A 24 10.35 13.84 19.29
N SER A 25 9.83 14.16 18.11
CA SER A 25 8.97 15.34 17.88
C SER A 25 7.48 15.03 17.81
N GLY A 26 7.09 13.76 17.62
CA GLY A 26 5.70 13.37 17.37
C GLY A 26 5.16 13.85 16.03
N GLN A 27 6.01 14.32 15.10
CA GLN A 27 5.58 14.82 13.80
C GLN A 27 5.29 13.68 12.83
N PRO A 28 4.22 13.77 12.01
CA PRO A 28 3.99 12.82 10.93
C PRO A 28 5.06 12.99 9.84
N VAL A 29 5.71 11.89 9.48
CA VAL A 29 6.81 11.86 8.50
C VAL A 29 6.50 11.01 7.28
N GLY A 30 5.47 10.18 7.34
CA GLY A 30 5.01 9.43 6.18
C GLY A 30 3.67 8.74 6.41
N CYS A 31 3.15 8.16 5.35
CA CYS A 31 1.90 7.40 5.36
C CYS A 31 1.89 6.35 4.24
N GLY A 32 0.92 5.45 4.31
CA GLY A 32 0.61 4.50 3.24
C GLY A 32 -0.70 3.77 3.51
N GLY A 33 -1.37 3.37 2.44
CA GLY A 33 -2.62 2.61 2.46
C GLY A 33 -2.42 1.19 1.95
N LEU A 34 -3.32 0.30 2.36
CA LEU A 34 -3.51 -1.01 1.77
C LEU A 34 -4.93 -1.09 1.20
N ARG A 35 -5.04 -1.28 -0.11
CA ARG A 35 -6.29 -1.40 -0.86
C ARG A 35 -6.58 -2.86 -1.16
N LEU A 36 -7.82 -3.32 -0.97
CA LEU A 36 -8.25 -4.65 -1.37
C LEU A 36 -8.55 -4.70 -2.87
N ILE A 37 -8.12 -5.77 -3.51
CA ILE A 37 -8.40 -6.07 -4.92
C ILE A 37 -8.81 -7.54 -5.02
N GLY A 38 -10.11 -7.80 -4.90
CA GLY A 38 -10.64 -9.15 -4.81
C GLY A 38 -10.13 -9.89 -3.56
N ALA A 39 -9.34 -10.94 -3.75
CA ALA A 39 -8.72 -11.72 -2.67
C ALA A 39 -7.27 -11.30 -2.35
N ALA A 40 -6.73 -10.32 -3.09
CA ALA A 40 -5.39 -9.78 -2.91
C ALA A 40 -5.47 -8.34 -2.37
N ALA A 41 -4.30 -7.75 -2.11
CA ALA A 41 -4.20 -6.35 -1.71
C ALA A 41 -3.03 -5.64 -2.40
N GLU A 42 -3.17 -4.32 -2.54
CA GLU A 42 -2.16 -3.44 -3.10
C GLU A 42 -1.75 -2.38 -2.08
N VAL A 43 -0.46 -2.06 -2.03
CA VAL A 43 0.03 -0.93 -1.25
C VAL A 43 -0.14 0.34 -2.08
N THR A 44 -0.90 1.30 -1.54
CA THR A 44 -1.24 2.57 -2.21
C THR A 44 -0.80 3.76 -1.37
N ASP A 45 -0.79 4.96 -1.96
CA ASP A 45 -0.66 6.23 -1.24
C ASP A 45 0.57 6.36 -0.33
N VAL A 46 1.66 5.65 -0.67
CA VAL A 46 2.91 5.73 0.10
C VAL A 46 3.58 7.07 -0.16
N TYR A 47 3.67 7.88 0.89
CA TYR A 47 4.34 9.16 0.86
C TYR A 47 5.23 9.34 2.07
N VAL A 48 6.40 9.93 1.84
CA VAL A 48 7.35 10.34 2.88
C VAL A 48 7.74 11.78 2.62
N VAL A 49 7.67 12.58 3.68
CA VAL A 49 8.02 14.01 3.63
C VAL A 49 9.45 14.18 3.10
N PRO A 50 9.73 15.21 2.28
CA PRO A 50 11.00 15.30 1.54
C PRO A 50 12.25 15.19 2.41
N TYR A 51 12.24 15.83 3.59
CA TYR A 51 13.39 15.84 4.50
C TYR A 51 13.67 14.48 5.18
N ALA A 52 12.68 13.58 5.19
CA ALA A 52 12.79 12.26 5.81
C ALA A 52 12.99 11.15 4.77
N ARG A 53 13.20 11.48 3.50
CA ARG A 53 13.48 10.47 2.46
C ARG A 53 14.86 9.84 2.69
N TRP A 54 15.05 8.63 2.13
CA TRP A 54 16.27 7.81 2.32
C TRP A 54 16.53 7.34 3.76
N SER A 55 15.57 7.51 4.66
CA SER A 55 15.62 7.05 6.06
C SER A 55 15.14 5.61 6.27
N GLY A 56 14.56 4.99 5.24
CA GLY A 56 13.91 3.68 5.35
C GLY A 56 12.44 3.71 5.76
N ILE A 57 11.84 4.89 6.02
CA ILE A 57 10.43 5.03 6.43
C ILE A 57 9.46 4.39 5.41
N ALA A 58 9.65 4.63 4.11
CA ALA A 58 8.78 4.06 3.08
C ALA A 58 8.79 2.52 3.13
N ARG A 59 9.97 1.92 3.33
CA ARG A 59 10.11 0.47 3.47
C ARG A 59 9.39 -0.04 4.73
N ALA A 60 9.56 0.64 5.87
CA ALA A 60 8.90 0.25 7.11
C ALA A 60 7.36 0.29 6.97
N ILE A 61 6.83 1.30 6.29
CA ILE A 61 5.39 1.40 5.99
C ILE A 61 4.95 0.21 5.12
N THR A 62 5.63 -0.06 4.00
CA THR A 62 5.29 -1.18 3.11
C THR A 62 5.37 -2.54 3.81
N GLU A 63 6.40 -2.75 4.63
CA GLU A 63 6.59 -3.98 5.42
C GLU A 63 5.45 -4.17 6.44
N GLU A 64 5.06 -3.10 7.15
CA GLU A 64 3.97 -3.17 8.14
C GLU A 64 2.61 -3.41 7.48
N LEU A 65 2.32 -2.76 6.35
CA LEU A 65 1.10 -3.03 5.57
C LEU A 65 1.05 -4.48 5.09
N THR A 66 2.19 -5.02 4.63
CA THR A 66 2.29 -6.41 4.19
C THR A 66 2.13 -7.38 5.36
N SER A 67 2.70 -7.05 6.52
CA SER A 67 2.54 -7.82 7.76
C SER A 67 1.07 -7.87 8.18
N TRP A 68 0.40 -6.71 8.18
CA TRP A 68 -1.03 -6.58 8.46
C TRP A 68 -1.85 -7.48 7.53
N ALA A 69 -1.58 -7.44 6.22
CA ALA A 69 -2.27 -8.27 5.23
C ALA A 69 -2.15 -9.77 5.54
N ARG A 70 -0.94 -10.24 5.88
CA ARG A 70 -0.68 -11.65 6.23
C ARG A 70 -1.43 -12.08 7.48
N VAL A 71 -1.46 -11.25 8.52
CA VAL A 71 -2.20 -11.53 9.76
C VAL A 71 -3.70 -11.64 9.50
N HIS A 72 -4.21 -10.95 8.47
CA HIS A 72 -5.61 -10.99 8.05
C HIS A 72 -5.90 -12.02 6.95
N GLY A 73 -4.96 -12.93 6.65
CA GLY A 73 -5.15 -14.02 5.70
C GLY A 73 -5.10 -13.63 4.23
N ILE A 74 -4.61 -12.43 3.91
CA ILE A 74 -4.42 -11.96 2.54
C ILE A 74 -3.07 -12.48 2.03
N ALA A 75 -3.12 -13.43 1.09
CA ALA A 75 -1.94 -14.20 0.67
C ALA A 75 -1.02 -13.42 -0.30
N SER A 76 -1.57 -12.46 -1.04
CA SER A 76 -0.85 -11.75 -2.09
C SER A 76 -0.93 -10.25 -1.88
N VAL A 77 0.24 -9.61 -1.74
CA VAL A 77 0.39 -8.16 -1.69
C VAL A 77 1.38 -7.72 -2.76
N GLY A 78 0.97 -6.79 -3.61
CA GLY A 78 1.82 -6.28 -4.69
C GLY A 78 1.11 -5.19 -5.49
N PRO A 79 1.83 -4.46 -6.37
CA PRO A 79 1.18 -3.54 -7.29
C PRO A 79 0.23 -4.32 -8.21
N ASP A 80 -0.90 -3.71 -8.59
CA ASP A 80 -1.98 -4.35 -9.38
C ASP A 80 -1.44 -5.12 -10.60
N GLY A 81 -0.49 -4.54 -11.33
CA GLY A 81 0.15 -5.17 -12.49
C GLY A 81 1.05 -6.38 -12.17
N ALA A 82 1.60 -6.49 -10.96
CA ALA A 82 2.37 -7.66 -10.53
C ALA A 82 1.44 -8.80 -10.10
N LEU A 83 0.27 -8.49 -9.54
CA LEU A 83 -0.70 -9.49 -9.10
C LEU A 83 -1.41 -10.15 -10.29
N ALA A 84 -1.75 -9.38 -11.33
CA ALA A 84 -2.30 -9.92 -12.58
C ALA A 84 -1.35 -10.92 -13.28
N GLY A 85 -0.03 -10.76 -13.11
CA GLY A 85 0.98 -11.67 -13.68
C GLY A 85 1.12 -13.01 -12.94
N LEU A 86 0.71 -13.10 -11.67
CA LEU A 86 0.82 -14.33 -10.87
C LEU A 86 -0.21 -15.38 -11.30
N ASP A 87 -1.37 -14.97 -11.79
CA ASP A 87 -2.35 -15.89 -12.38
C ASP A 87 -1.88 -16.43 -13.75
N ALA A 88 -1.09 -15.65 -14.49
CA ALA A 88 -0.52 -16.06 -15.78
C ALA A 88 0.67 -17.02 -15.65
N LEU A 89 1.29 -17.13 -14.46
CA LEU A 89 2.48 -17.95 -14.20
C LEU A 89 2.19 -19.29 -13.50
N ARG A 90 0.93 -19.77 -13.55
CA ARG A 90 0.62 -21.14 -13.15
C ARG A 90 1.09 -22.13 -14.23
N LEU A 91 2.26 -22.75 -13.99
CA LEU A 91 2.80 -23.90 -14.73
C LEU A 91 1.96 -25.16 -14.52
#